data_AF-A0A1G3X0X4-F1
#
_entry.id   AF-A0A1G3X0X4-F1
#
_cell.length_a   1.000
_cell.length_b   1.000
_cell.length_c   1.000
_cell.angle_alpha   90.00
_cell.angle_beta   90.00
_cell.angle_gamma   90.00
#
_symmetry.space_group_name_H-M   'P 1'
#
loop_
_entity.id
_entity.type
_entity.pdbx_description
1 polymer ?
#
loop_
_entity_poly.entity_id
_entity_poly.type
_entity_poly.pdbx_seq_one_letter_code
_entity_poly.pdbx_strand_id
1 'polypeptide(L)'
;MNKRVYNKAFGKIVRTLGFIFILVSSVFLAVQLILTYQTLPFIETLLPYAELVNDAIAPYAFISEYAVLALIVGEILILWAIRRGLILRVLLTVTLIFLFVENSFAGQSVLVPIAVEAPAWLGSILGFIEGPFEQLVALSEYIIPGVTVSVPFLLWVLYAYKKPGRFSIFMLRLGSITLFLAIAMLIVKNLFVPSLQDVEVYGTITTVFYILTYLLNAVGGVFGTLGFARK
;
A
#
# COMPACT_ATOMS: atom_id res chain seq x y z
N MET A 1 -24.49 24.25 -0.02
CA MET A 1 -25.12 23.15 0.75
C MET A 1 -24.25 21.89 0.65
N ASN A 2 -23.76 21.39 1.79
CA ASN A 2 -22.59 20.50 1.88
C ASN A 2 -22.81 19.10 1.27
N LYS A 3 -22.05 18.78 0.22
CA LYS A 3 -21.96 17.46 -0.44
C LYS A 3 -21.28 16.40 0.48
N ARG A 4 -21.79 16.15 1.69
CA ARG A 4 -21.26 15.11 2.60
C ARG A 4 -21.72 13.73 2.16
N VAL A 5 -20.85 12.80 1.72
CA VAL A 5 -21.22 11.38 1.52
C VAL A 5 -22.12 10.97 2.68
N TYR A 6 -23.38 10.63 2.40
CA TYR A 6 -24.32 10.23 3.44
C TYR A 6 -23.87 8.84 3.91
N ASN A 7 -22.96 8.79 4.88
CA ASN A 7 -22.58 7.54 5.54
C ASN A 7 -23.72 7.11 6.45
N LYS A 8 -24.74 6.48 5.85
CA LYS A 8 -25.63 5.55 6.55
C LYS A 8 -24.79 4.45 7.23
N ALA A 9 -25.38 3.65 8.12
CA ALA A 9 -24.68 2.61 8.88
C ALA A 9 -23.69 1.79 8.03
N PHE A 10 -24.12 1.36 6.83
CA PHE A 10 -23.29 0.64 5.87
C PHE A 10 -21.99 1.36 5.48
N GLY A 11 -22.05 2.65 5.14
CA GLY A 11 -20.85 3.42 4.78
C GLY A 11 -19.89 3.66 5.95
N LYS A 12 -20.36 3.57 7.20
CA LYS A 12 -19.47 3.55 8.37
C LYS A 12 -18.78 2.20 8.51
N ILE A 13 -19.50 1.09 8.36
CA ILE A 13 -18.96 -0.27 8.41
C ILE A 13 -17.88 -0.45 7.35
N VAL A 14 -18.19 -0.15 6.08
CA VAL A 14 -17.23 -0.23 4.96
C VAL A 14 -15.95 0.57 5.25
N ARG A 15 -16.10 1.80 5.77
CA ARG A 15 -14.95 2.64 6.12
C ARG A 15 -14.11 2.03 7.24
N THR A 16 -14.76 1.53 8.30
CA THR A 16 -14.06 0.95 9.46
C THR A 16 -13.35 -0.33 9.05
N LEU A 17 -13.99 -1.21 8.27
CA LEU A 17 -13.34 -2.38 7.69
C LEU A 17 -12.13 -1.99 6.82
N GLY A 18 -12.27 -0.95 5.99
CA GLY A 18 -11.16 -0.43 5.21
C GLY A 18 -9.95 -0.03 6.07
N PHE A 19 -10.19 0.69 7.18
CA PHE A 19 -9.11 1.03 8.12
C PHE A 19 -8.53 -0.18 8.86
N ILE A 20 -9.34 -1.19 9.20
CA ILE A 20 -8.85 -2.44 9.83
C ILE A 20 -7.92 -3.17 8.86
N PHE A 21 -8.32 -3.29 7.59
CA PHE A 21 -7.52 -3.97 6.59
C PHE A 21 -6.20 -3.25 6.32
N ILE A 22 -6.22 -1.92 6.20
CA ILE A 22 -4.98 -1.13 6.08
C ILE A 22 -4.11 -1.30 7.33
N LEU A 23 -4.71 -1.30 8.54
CA LEU A 23 -3.96 -1.47 9.78
C LEU A 23 -3.22 -2.81 9.81
N VAL A 24 -3.94 -3.92 9.65
CA VAL A 24 -3.36 -5.27 9.76
C VAL A 24 -2.31 -5.49 8.67
N SER A 25 -2.64 -5.14 7.42
CA SER A 25 -1.70 -5.28 6.31
C SER A 25 -0.46 -4.40 6.49
N SER A 26 -0.61 -3.14 6.90
CA SER A 26 0.54 -2.25 7.03
C SER A 26 1.45 -2.65 8.19
N VAL A 27 0.90 -3.13 9.31
CA VAL A 27 1.74 -3.67 10.41
C VAL A 27 2.53 -4.88 9.91
N PHE A 28 1.87 -5.83 9.24
CA PHE A 28 2.54 -7.01 8.71
C PHE A 28 3.64 -6.65 7.69
N LEU A 29 3.33 -5.79 6.71
CA LEU A 29 4.28 -5.38 5.68
C LEU A 29 5.48 -4.61 6.26
N ALA A 30 5.27 -3.75 7.26
CA ALA A 30 6.35 -3.06 7.95
C ALA A 30 7.30 -4.06 8.64
N VAL A 31 6.74 -5.05 9.35
CA VAL A 31 7.51 -6.09 10.03
C VAL A 31 8.31 -6.92 9.02
N GLN A 32 7.68 -7.40 7.95
CA GLN A 32 8.36 -8.20 6.94
C GLN A 32 9.47 -7.42 6.22
N LEU A 33 9.28 -6.12 5.99
CA LEU A 33 10.34 -5.26 5.44
C LEU A 33 11.53 -5.13 6.40
N ILE A 34 11.29 -4.95 7.69
CA ILE A 34 12.36 -4.86 8.69
C ILE A 34 13.14 -6.18 8.76
N LEU A 35 12.44 -7.32 8.81
CA LEU A 35 13.06 -8.64 8.87
C LEU A 35 13.85 -8.96 7.58
N THR A 36 13.32 -8.61 6.41
CA THR A 36 13.98 -8.86 5.11
C THR A 36 15.24 -8.01 4.96
N TYR A 37 15.21 -6.76 5.41
CA TYR A 37 16.29 -5.78 5.21
C TYR A 37 17.05 -5.45 6.50
N GLN A 38 17.09 -6.39 7.45
CA GLN A 38 17.68 -6.23 8.78
C GLN A 38 19.17 -5.86 8.78
N THR A 39 19.89 -6.15 7.69
CA THR A 39 21.32 -5.84 7.55
C THR A 39 21.60 -4.39 7.16
N LEU A 40 20.56 -3.62 6.80
CA LEU A 40 20.74 -2.22 6.43
C LEU A 40 20.89 -1.33 7.67
N PRO A 41 21.70 -0.27 7.61
CA PRO A 41 21.86 0.68 8.71
C PRO A 41 20.52 1.23 9.21
N PHE A 42 20.44 1.48 10.52
CA PHE A 42 19.23 1.91 11.26
C PHE A 42 18.09 0.89 11.34
N ILE A 43 17.89 0.00 10.36
CA ILE A 43 16.80 -0.99 10.36
C ILE A 43 17.02 -2.03 11.46
N GLU A 44 18.26 -2.41 11.73
CA GLU A 44 18.63 -3.31 12.84
C GLU A 44 18.08 -2.84 14.20
N THR A 45 18.00 -1.52 14.43
CA THR A 45 17.48 -0.98 15.71
C THR A 45 15.98 -1.24 15.90
N LEU A 46 15.26 -1.53 14.81
CA LEU A 46 13.84 -1.87 14.82
C LEU A 46 13.59 -3.38 14.96
N LEU A 47 14.64 -4.20 14.81
CA LEU A 47 14.54 -5.66 14.77
C LEU A 47 13.84 -6.24 16.00
N PRO A 48 14.16 -5.85 17.26
CA PRO A 48 13.50 -6.43 18.43
C PRO A 48 11.99 -6.20 18.46
N TYR A 49 11.53 -5.07 17.91
CA TYR A 49 10.11 -4.76 17.80
C TYR A 49 9.44 -5.55 16.67
N ALA A 50 10.13 -5.73 15.56
CA ALA A 50 9.64 -6.52 14.44
C ALA A 50 9.51 -8.00 14.82
N GLU A 51 10.49 -8.56 15.52
CA GLU A 51 10.45 -9.95 16.02
C GLU A 51 9.28 -10.17 16.98
N LEU A 52 9.10 -9.28 17.97
CA LEU A 52 7.97 -9.37 18.92
C LEU A 52 6.62 -9.41 18.19
N VAL A 53 6.44 -8.53 17.20
CA VAL A 53 5.19 -8.49 16.44
C VAL A 53 5.06 -9.70 15.52
N ASN A 54 6.16 -10.15 14.91
CA ASN A 54 6.18 -11.34 14.06
C ASN A 54 5.76 -12.58 14.85
N ASP A 55 6.28 -12.76 16.06
CA ASP A 55 5.92 -13.88 16.95
C ASP A 55 4.45 -13.84 17.36
N ALA A 56 3.90 -12.64 17.58
CA ALA A 56 2.49 -12.46 17.88
C ALA A 56 1.57 -12.76 16.67
N ILE A 57 2.05 -12.56 15.45
CA ILE A 57 1.30 -12.76 14.21
C ILE A 57 1.49 -14.18 13.65
N ALA A 58 2.61 -14.85 13.94
CA ALA A 58 2.98 -16.16 13.41
C ALA A 58 1.88 -17.25 13.50
N PRO A 59 1.05 -17.33 14.56
CA PRO A 59 -0.05 -18.29 14.61
C PRO A 59 -1.14 -18.08 13.54
N TYR A 60 -1.19 -16.90 12.93
CA TYR A 60 -2.21 -16.47 11.98
C TYR A 60 -1.65 -16.48 10.55
N ALA A 61 -1.31 -17.66 10.04
CA ALA A 61 -0.71 -17.85 8.71
C ALA A 61 -1.50 -17.18 7.57
N PHE A 62 -2.83 -17.08 7.68
CA PHE A 62 -3.64 -16.38 6.67
C PHE A 62 -3.28 -14.88 6.54
N ILE A 63 -2.64 -14.26 7.52
CA ILE A 63 -2.24 -12.85 7.41
C ILE A 63 -1.14 -12.68 6.36
N SER A 64 -0.18 -13.61 6.25
CA SER A 64 0.88 -13.52 5.24
C SER A 64 0.32 -13.63 3.82
N GLU A 65 -0.56 -14.59 3.58
CA GLU A 65 -1.18 -14.82 2.26
C GLU A 65 -2.09 -13.67 1.80
N TYR A 66 -2.75 -12.99 2.73
CA TYR A 66 -3.79 -11.99 2.39
C TYR A 66 -3.34 -10.55 2.63
N ALA A 67 -2.13 -10.28 3.12
CA ALA A 67 -1.69 -8.94 3.52
C ALA A 67 -1.79 -7.91 2.38
N VAL A 68 -1.25 -8.22 1.20
CA VAL A 68 -1.29 -7.31 0.05
C VAL A 68 -2.73 -7.10 -0.41
N LEU A 69 -3.51 -8.17 -0.55
CA LEU A 69 -4.91 -8.08 -0.95
C LEU A 69 -5.72 -7.25 0.05
N ALA A 70 -5.50 -7.45 1.35
CA ALA A 70 -6.13 -6.68 2.42
C ALA A 70 -5.77 -5.19 2.32
N LEU A 71 -4.50 -4.85 2.04
CA LEU A 71 -4.12 -3.45 1.83
C LEU A 71 -4.90 -2.83 0.67
N ILE A 72 -4.89 -3.48 -0.50
CA ILE A 72 -5.56 -3.00 -1.72
C ILE A 72 -7.07 -2.87 -1.51
N VAL A 73 -7.72 -3.90 -0.96
CA VAL A 73 -9.15 -3.87 -0.64
C VAL A 73 -9.43 -2.79 0.40
N GLY A 74 -8.59 -2.63 1.41
CA GLY A 74 -8.70 -1.60 2.44
C GLY A 74 -8.73 -0.19 1.85
N GLU A 75 -7.77 0.11 0.96
CA GLU A 75 -7.68 1.38 0.23
C GLU A 75 -8.93 1.63 -0.65
N ILE A 76 -9.40 0.60 -1.37
CA ILE A 76 -10.64 0.66 -2.17
C ILE A 76 -11.85 0.95 -1.27
N LEU A 77 -12.02 0.22 -0.16
CA LEU A 77 -13.15 0.45 0.76
C LEU A 77 -13.14 1.88 1.30
N ILE A 78 -11.97 2.40 1.68
CA ILE A 78 -11.84 3.80 2.11
C ILE A 78 -12.20 4.76 0.99
N LEU A 79 -11.61 4.61 -0.20
CA LEU A 79 -11.89 5.44 -1.38
C LEU A 79 -13.38 5.56 -1.66
N TRP A 80 -14.07 4.42 -1.70
CA TRP A 80 -15.50 4.34 -1.97
C TRP A 80 -16.34 4.88 -0.81
N ALA A 81 -15.88 4.74 0.44
CA ALA A 81 -16.58 5.27 1.60
C ALA A 81 -16.40 6.80 1.80
N ILE A 82 -15.25 7.38 1.43
CA ILE A 82 -14.94 8.78 1.77
C ILE A 82 -15.14 9.78 0.63
N ARG A 83 -14.98 9.37 -0.63
CA ARG A 83 -15.08 10.29 -1.78
C ARG A 83 -16.43 10.15 -2.47
N ARG A 84 -16.99 11.22 -3.06
CA ARG A 84 -18.23 11.15 -3.89
C ARG A 84 -17.96 11.08 -5.40
N GLY A 85 -16.90 11.72 -5.86
CA GLY A 85 -16.61 11.85 -7.30
C GLY A 85 -16.28 10.50 -7.92
N LEU A 86 -16.94 10.17 -9.04
CA LEU A 86 -16.82 8.89 -9.71
C LEU A 86 -15.44 8.70 -10.38
N ILE A 87 -14.92 9.75 -11.03
CA ILE A 87 -13.68 9.66 -11.82
C ILE A 87 -12.50 9.15 -10.98
N LEU A 88 -12.19 9.77 -9.84
CA LEU A 88 -11.07 9.29 -9.01
C LEU A 88 -11.36 7.90 -8.44
N ARG A 89 -12.62 7.58 -8.10
CA ARG A 89 -12.96 6.25 -7.57
C ARG A 89 -12.61 5.17 -8.57
N VAL A 90 -13.06 5.32 -9.81
CA VAL A 90 -12.79 4.36 -10.87
C VAL A 90 -11.30 4.33 -11.19
N LEU A 91 -10.68 5.49 -11.42
CA LEU A 91 -9.26 5.58 -11.77
C LEU A 91 -8.37 4.90 -10.73
N LEU A 92 -8.51 5.26 -9.44
CA LEU A 92 -7.69 4.69 -8.37
C LEU A 92 -8.02 3.21 -8.10
N THR A 93 -9.27 2.79 -8.28
CA THR A 93 -9.63 1.35 -8.16
C THR A 93 -8.93 0.55 -9.27
N VAL A 94 -8.99 1.02 -10.51
CA VAL A 94 -8.34 0.35 -11.65
C VAL A 94 -6.83 0.30 -11.47
N THR A 95 -6.19 1.41 -11.06
CA THR A 95 -4.73 1.40 -10.86
C THR A 95 -4.30 0.53 -9.68
N LEU A 96 -5.05 0.50 -8.58
CA LEU A 96 -4.78 -0.40 -7.45
C LEU A 96 -4.93 -1.88 -7.86
N ILE A 97 -5.99 -2.22 -8.61
CA ILE A 97 -6.19 -3.59 -9.11
C ILE A 97 -5.09 -3.96 -10.10
N PHE A 98 -4.71 -3.04 -11.00
CA PHE A 98 -3.63 -3.29 -11.95
C PHE A 98 -2.31 -3.63 -11.23
N LEU A 99 -1.93 -2.86 -10.21
CA LEU A 99 -0.71 -3.15 -9.43
C LEU A 99 -0.83 -4.41 -8.60
N PHE A 100 -2.03 -4.74 -8.11
CA PHE A 100 -2.25 -6.01 -7.43
C PHE A 100 -2.04 -7.21 -8.36
N VAL A 101 -2.55 -7.13 -9.59
CA VAL A 101 -2.37 -8.16 -10.61
C VAL A 101 -0.89 -8.27 -11.00
N GLU A 102 -0.22 -7.13 -11.24
CA GLU A 102 1.21 -7.08 -11.53
C GLU A 102 2.05 -7.74 -10.43
N ASN A 103 1.82 -7.38 -9.17
CA ASN A 103 2.45 -7.99 -8.01
C ASN A 103 2.30 -9.51 -8.02
N SER A 104 1.07 -9.97 -8.28
CA SER A 104 0.74 -11.39 -8.19
C SER A 104 1.39 -12.21 -9.29
N PHE A 105 1.68 -11.62 -10.46
CA PHE A 105 2.46 -12.27 -11.52
C PHE A 105 3.97 -12.22 -11.25
N ALA A 106 4.48 -11.07 -10.84
CA ALA A 106 5.92 -10.86 -10.63
C ALA A 106 6.45 -11.52 -9.34
N GLY A 107 5.57 -11.84 -8.38
CA GLY A 107 5.92 -12.38 -7.06
C GLY A 107 6.58 -11.36 -6.11
N GLN A 108 6.85 -10.16 -6.62
CA GLN A 108 7.32 -8.99 -5.88
C GLN A 108 6.71 -7.75 -6.55
N SER A 109 6.45 -6.70 -5.78
CA SER A 109 5.81 -5.50 -6.32
C SER A 109 6.56 -4.25 -5.98
N VAL A 110 6.44 -3.25 -6.85
CA VAL A 110 6.98 -1.93 -6.54
C VAL A 110 6.24 -1.26 -5.38
N LEU A 111 4.95 -1.57 -5.14
CA LEU A 111 4.28 -1.07 -3.94
C LEU A 111 4.84 -1.66 -2.66
N VAL A 112 5.31 -2.90 -2.70
CA VAL A 112 5.71 -3.73 -1.55
C VAL A 112 6.98 -4.49 -1.97
N PRO A 113 8.20 -3.95 -1.75
CA PRO A 113 9.43 -4.50 -2.34
C PRO A 113 9.94 -5.73 -1.56
N ILE A 114 9.04 -6.66 -1.26
CA ILE A 114 9.32 -7.96 -0.64
C ILE A 114 8.44 -9.01 -1.32
N ALA A 115 8.91 -10.25 -1.34
CA ALA A 115 8.07 -11.36 -1.75
C ALA A 115 7.01 -11.60 -0.67
N VAL A 116 5.74 -11.56 -1.06
CA VAL A 116 4.61 -11.89 -0.19
C VAL A 116 3.80 -12.97 -0.88
N GLU A 117 3.41 -13.98 -0.12
CA GLU A 117 2.56 -15.06 -0.63
C GLU A 117 1.21 -14.52 -1.09
N ALA A 118 0.65 -15.17 -2.10
CA ALA A 118 -0.69 -14.90 -2.59
C ALA A 118 -1.58 -16.14 -2.39
N PRO A 119 -2.89 -15.96 -2.16
CA PRO A 119 -3.78 -17.10 -1.96
C PRO A 119 -3.88 -17.99 -3.20
N ALA A 120 -3.90 -19.31 -3.02
CA ALA A 120 -3.88 -20.26 -4.14
C ALA A 120 -5.04 -20.06 -5.15
N TRP A 121 -6.23 -19.65 -4.68
CA TRP A 121 -7.37 -19.38 -5.56
C TRP A 121 -7.12 -18.25 -6.56
N LEU A 122 -6.21 -17.33 -6.23
CA LEU A 122 -5.90 -16.18 -7.08
C LEU A 122 -5.26 -16.64 -8.39
N GLY A 123 -4.45 -17.69 -8.38
CA GLY A 123 -3.81 -18.24 -9.58
C GLY A 123 -4.82 -18.64 -10.67
N SER A 124 -5.99 -19.17 -10.28
CA SER A 124 -7.06 -19.51 -11.24
C SER A 124 -7.67 -18.30 -11.93
N ILE A 125 -7.75 -17.16 -11.23
CA ILE A 125 -8.26 -15.90 -11.79
C ILE A 125 -7.19 -15.23 -12.65
N LEU A 126 -5.95 -15.21 -12.16
CA LEU A 126 -4.80 -14.64 -12.85
C LEU A 126 -4.58 -15.33 -14.21
N GLY A 127 -4.69 -16.65 -14.27
CA GLY A 127 -4.56 -17.40 -15.54
C GLY A 127 -5.57 -17.00 -16.61
N PHE A 128 -6.74 -16.43 -16.25
CA PHE A 128 -7.69 -15.92 -17.24
C PHE A 128 -7.28 -14.54 -17.82
N ILE A 129 -6.55 -13.74 -17.04
CA ILE A 129 -6.20 -12.35 -17.40
C ILE A 129 -4.72 -12.18 -17.80
N GLU A 130 -3.90 -13.22 -17.65
CA GLU A 130 -2.47 -13.22 -17.93
C GLU A 130 -2.16 -12.77 -19.36
N GLY A 131 -2.71 -13.45 -20.38
CA GLY A 131 -2.46 -13.11 -21.78
C GLY A 131 -2.81 -11.64 -22.14
N PRO A 132 -4.01 -11.14 -21.81
CA PRO A 132 -4.33 -9.72 -21.98
C PRO A 132 -3.41 -8.76 -21.20
N PHE A 133 -2.98 -9.14 -20.00
CA PHE A 133 -2.09 -8.34 -19.16
C PHE A 133 -0.69 -8.23 -19.78
N GLU A 134 -0.12 -9.34 -20.23
CA GLU A 134 1.17 -9.38 -20.92
C GLU A 134 1.16 -8.54 -22.19
N GLN A 135 0.11 -8.65 -23.00
CA GLN A 135 -0.05 -7.81 -24.20
C GLN A 135 -0.07 -6.33 -23.86
N LEU A 136 -0.74 -5.94 -22.77
CA LEU A 136 -0.82 -4.55 -22.34
C LEU A 136 0.55 -4.05 -21.87
N VAL A 137 1.25 -4.78 -20.99
CA VAL A 137 2.57 -4.36 -20.48
C VAL A 137 3.63 -4.35 -21.58
N ALA A 138 3.54 -5.25 -22.56
CA ALA A 138 4.45 -5.29 -23.70
C ALA A 138 4.35 -4.07 -24.63
N LEU A 139 3.26 -3.28 -24.57
CA LEU A 139 3.13 -2.08 -25.40
C LEU A 139 4.17 -1.00 -25.07
N SER A 140 4.58 -0.90 -23.80
CA SER A 140 5.58 0.07 -23.37
C SER A 140 6.15 -0.27 -22.00
N GLU A 141 7.48 -0.20 -21.88
CA GLU A 141 8.23 -0.34 -20.63
C GLU A 141 7.80 0.66 -19.53
N TYR A 142 7.16 1.77 -19.89
CA TYR A 142 6.73 2.81 -18.96
C TYR A 142 5.34 2.57 -18.34
N ILE A 143 4.61 1.53 -18.74
CA ILE A 143 3.26 1.26 -18.23
C ILE A 143 3.29 0.93 -16.73
N ILE A 144 4.09 -0.06 -16.33
CA ILE A 144 4.20 -0.45 -14.92
C ILE A 144 4.73 0.72 -14.07
N PRO A 145 5.87 1.37 -14.40
CA PRO A 145 6.37 2.52 -13.64
C PRO A 145 5.36 3.67 -13.56
N GLY A 146 4.68 3.98 -14.66
CA GLY A 146 3.68 5.05 -14.73
C GLY A 146 2.48 4.79 -13.83
N VAL A 147 1.90 3.59 -13.90
CA VAL A 147 0.78 3.20 -13.02
C VAL A 147 1.23 3.17 -11.56
N THR A 148 2.42 2.66 -11.31
CA THR A 148 3.02 2.56 -9.98
C THR A 148 3.19 3.92 -9.31
N VAL A 149 3.68 4.93 -10.02
CA VAL A 149 3.79 6.31 -9.50
C VAL A 149 2.41 6.96 -9.34
N SER A 150 1.46 6.61 -10.22
CA SER A 150 0.11 7.17 -10.16
C SER A 150 -0.61 6.80 -8.86
N VAL A 151 -0.44 5.59 -8.33
CA VAL A 151 -1.15 5.12 -7.14
C VAL A 151 -0.90 5.98 -5.90
N PRO A 152 0.35 6.17 -5.40
CA PRO A 152 0.58 7.03 -4.24
C PRO A 152 0.18 8.48 -4.51
N PHE A 153 0.30 8.98 -5.75
CA PHE A 153 -0.20 10.32 -6.10
C PHE A 153 -1.73 10.42 -5.98
N LEU A 154 -2.47 9.45 -6.53
CA LEU A 154 -3.93 9.42 -6.48
C LEU A 154 -4.45 9.18 -5.05
N LEU A 155 -3.76 8.37 -4.25
CA LEU A 155 -4.00 8.21 -2.81
C LEU A 155 -3.76 9.52 -2.07
N TRP A 156 -2.67 10.22 -2.36
CA TRP A 156 -2.42 11.55 -1.81
C TRP A 156 -3.53 12.53 -2.18
N VAL A 157 -3.99 12.57 -3.44
CA VAL A 157 -5.13 13.40 -3.88
C VAL A 157 -6.42 12.99 -3.15
N LEU A 158 -6.64 11.69 -2.91
CA LEU A 158 -7.78 11.21 -2.12
C LEU A 158 -7.76 11.79 -0.69
N TYR A 159 -6.59 11.79 -0.06
CA TYR A 159 -6.43 12.17 1.35
C TYR A 159 -6.25 13.68 1.59
N ALA A 160 -5.55 14.39 0.70
CA ALA A 160 -5.26 15.82 0.83
C ALA A 160 -6.51 16.69 0.79
N TYR A 161 -7.46 16.38 -0.08
CA TYR A 161 -8.66 17.20 -0.29
C TYR A 161 -9.83 16.82 0.62
N LYS A 162 -9.66 15.86 1.55
CA LYS A 162 -10.76 15.40 2.39
C LYS A 162 -10.98 16.35 3.59
N LYS A 163 -12.18 16.95 3.63
CA LYS A 163 -12.69 17.73 4.77
C LYS A 163 -13.84 16.97 5.49
N PRO A 164 -13.94 17.05 6.83
CA PRO A 164 -12.97 17.61 7.78
C PRO A 164 -11.70 16.74 7.84
N GLY A 165 -10.53 17.38 7.97
CA GLY A 165 -9.24 16.70 8.10
C GLY A 165 -9.17 15.91 9.41
N ARG A 166 -9.12 14.58 9.31
CA ARG A 166 -8.99 13.66 10.44
C ARG A 166 -7.54 13.25 10.58
N PHE A 167 -7.09 13.00 11.81
CA PHE A 167 -5.71 12.56 12.06
C PHE A 167 -5.39 11.26 11.30
N SER A 168 -6.33 10.31 11.26
CA SER A 168 -6.17 9.08 10.47
C SER A 168 -5.88 9.34 8.99
N ILE A 169 -6.65 10.23 8.36
CA ILE A 169 -6.47 10.61 6.95
C ILE A 169 -5.18 11.40 6.74
N PHE A 170 -4.79 12.22 7.72
CA PHE A 170 -3.52 12.95 7.69
C PHE A 170 -2.33 11.99 7.70
N MET A 171 -2.36 10.94 8.53
CA MET A 171 -1.33 9.90 8.56
C MET A 171 -1.27 9.13 7.24
N LEU A 172 -2.42 8.68 6.70
CA LEU A 172 -2.47 8.03 5.37
C LEU A 172 -1.92 8.95 4.26
N ARG A 173 -2.18 10.25 4.35
CA ARG A 173 -1.63 11.24 3.40
C ARG A 173 -0.11 11.33 3.47
N LEU A 174 0.46 11.34 4.68
CA LEU A 174 1.92 11.32 4.85
C LEU A 174 2.50 10.01 4.34
N GLY A 175 1.84 8.88 4.63
CA GLY A 175 2.20 7.57 4.07
C GLY A 175 2.22 7.57 2.54
N SER A 176 1.24 8.19 1.89
CA SER A 176 1.23 8.29 0.42
C SER A 176 2.41 9.13 -0.13
N ILE A 177 2.87 10.14 0.61
CA ILE A 177 4.04 10.94 0.21
C ILE A 177 5.32 10.12 0.34
N THR A 178 5.52 9.42 1.46
CA THR A 178 6.69 8.55 1.62
C THR A 178 6.69 7.41 0.61
N LEU A 179 5.52 6.86 0.29
CA LEU A 179 5.38 5.82 -0.73
C LEU A 179 5.75 6.35 -2.11
N PHE A 180 5.28 7.55 -2.46
CA PHE A 180 5.65 8.21 -3.72
C PHE A 180 7.17 8.36 -3.83
N LEU A 181 7.84 8.82 -2.76
CA LEU A 181 9.31 8.96 -2.75
C LEU A 181 10.01 7.62 -2.87
N ALA A 182 9.57 6.60 -2.12
CA ALA A 182 10.14 5.25 -2.17
C ALA A 182 10.05 4.64 -3.58
N ILE A 183 8.89 4.77 -4.22
CA ILE A 183 8.62 4.28 -5.57
C ILE A 183 9.43 5.05 -6.60
N ALA A 184 9.48 6.38 -6.49
CA ALA A 184 10.27 7.21 -7.39
C ALA A 184 11.76 6.81 -7.31
N MET A 185 12.28 6.58 -6.11
CA MET A 185 13.64 6.08 -5.92
C MET A 185 13.83 4.70 -6.53
N LEU A 186 12.89 3.77 -6.32
CA LEU A 186 12.96 2.43 -6.91
C LEU A 186 13.02 2.49 -8.45
N ILE A 187 12.18 3.32 -9.06
CA ILE A 187 12.14 3.50 -10.51
C ILE A 187 13.42 4.15 -11.02
N VAL A 188 13.94 5.18 -10.33
CA VAL A 188 15.20 5.84 -10.70
C VAL A 188 16.34 4.84 -10.71
N LYS A 189 16.52 4.03 -9.66
CA LYS A 189 17.61 3.04 -9.64
C LYS A 189 17.40 1.88 -10.62
N ASN A 190 16.17 1.55 -11.02
CA ASN A 190 15.93 0.42 -11.90
C ASN A 190 15.96 0.79 -13.39
N LEU A 191 15.51 1.99 -13.76
CA LEU A 191 15.35 2.38 -15.17
C LEU A 191 16.29 3.49 -15.62
N PHE A 192 16.60 4.46 -14.75
CA PHE A 192 17.29 5.68 -15.16
C PHE A 192 18.77 5.68 -14.76
N VAL A 193 19.09 5.17 -13.56
CA VAL A 193 20.46 5.16 -13.02
C VAL A 193 20.75 3.81 -12.33
N PRO A 194 20.96 2.72 -13.09
CA PRO A 194 21.24 1.38 -12.55
C PRO A 194 22.42 1.28 -11.59
N SER A 195 23.42 2.17 -11.74
CA SER A 195 24.57 2.23 -10.83
C SER A 195 24.21 2.56 -9.37
N LEU A 196 22.98 3.05 -9.10
CA LEU A 196 22.50 3.29 -7.74
C LEU A 196 22.01 2.00 -7.04
N GLN A 197 21.88 0.87 -7.74
CA GLN A 197 21.47 -0.39 -7.13
C GLN A 197 22.47 -0.90 -6.08
N ASP A 198 23.77 -0.72 -6.33
CA ASP A 198 24.84 -1.15 -5.43
C ASP A 198 25.18 -0.11 -4.35
N VAL A 199 24.52 1.06 -4.36
CA VAL A 199 24.76 2.12 -3.38
C VAL A 199 23.92 1.85 -2.14
N GLU A 200 24.57 1.31 -1.10
CA GLU A 200 23.94 0.92 0.17
C GLU A 200 23.07 2.02 0.79
N VAL A 201 23.56 3.27 0.80
CA VAL A 201 22.82 4.42 1.34
C VAL A 201 21.52 4.65 0.56
N TYR A 202 21.54 4.47 -0.76
CA TYR A 202 20.36 4.62 -1.61
C TYR A 202 19.33 3.54 -1.31
N GLY A 203 19.78 2.28 -1.19
CA GLY A 203 18.96 1.15 -0.76
C GLY A 203 18.33 1.39 0.61
N THR A 204 19.13 1.85 1.57
CA THR A 204 18.70 2.16 2.95
C THR A 204 17.60 3.21 2.97
N ILE A 205 17.80 4.35 2.32
CA ILE A 205 16.79 5.43 2.28
C ILE A 205 15.49 4.94 1.61
N THR A 206 15.61 4.19 0.51
CA THR A 206 14.46 3.64 -0.21
C THR A 206 13.64 2.73 0.71
N THR A 207 14.29 1.78 1.39
CA THR A 207 13.64 0.84 2.31
C THR A 207 13.04 1.55 3.52
N VAL A 208 13.74 2.53 4.10
CA VAL A 208 13.21 3.34 5.21
C VAL A 208 11.94 4.08 4.79
N PHE A 209 11.84 4.60 3.57
CA PHE A 209 10.60 5.22 3.10
C PHE A 209 9.44 4.23 2.93
N TYR A 210 9.71 3.00 2.51
CA TYR A 210 8.68 1.94 2.53
C TYR A 210 8.24 1.61 3.95
N ILE A 211 9.17 1.38 4.88
CA ILE A 211 8.85 1.11 6.28
C ILE A 211 8.02 2.27 6.88
N LEU A 212 8.46 3.51 6.70
CA LEU A 212 7.74 4.70 7.17
C LEU A 212 6.34 4.80 6.58
N THR A 213 6.15 4.46 5.31
CA THR A 213 4.83 4.42 4.67
C THR A 213 3.89 3.50 5.45
N TYR A 214 4.32 2.28 5.71
CA TYR A 214 3.48 1.30 6.38
C TYR A 214 3.27 1.61 7.86
N LEU A 215 4.27 2.16 8.55
CA LEU A 215 4.08 2.63 9.93
C LEU A 215 3.08 3.80 9.99
N LEU A 216 3.16 4.77 9.08
CA LEU A 216 2.19 5.86 8.98
C LEU A 216 0.80 5.34 8.63
N ASN A 217 0.71 4.35 7.73
CA ASN A 217 -0.55 3.72 7.39
C ASN A 217 -1.16 2.93 8.55
N ALA A 218 -0.34 2.24 9.34
CA ALA A 218 -0.77 1.57 10.56
C ALA A 218 -1.31 2.58 11.58
N VAL A 219 -0.60 3.67 11.86
CA VAL A 219 -1.09 4.74 12.73
C VAL A 219 -2.41 5.32 12.18
N GLY A 220 -2.48 5.59 10.88
CA GLY A 220 -3.70 6.02 10.20
C GLY A 220 -4.86 5.05 10.38
N GLY A 221 -4.58 3.76 10.25
CA GLY A 221 -5.48 2.64 10.53
C GLY A 221 -6.03 2.68 11.94
N VAL A 222 -5.17 2.68 12.97
CA VAL A 222 -5.58 2.72 14.40
C VAL A 222 -6.53 3.89 14.69
N PHE A 223 -6.16 5.11 14.29
CA PHE A 223 -7.03 6.27 14.54
C PHE A 223 -8.31 6.24 13.68
N GLY A 224 -8.27 5.57 12.53
CA GLY A 224 -9.38 5.39 11.62
C GLY A 224 -10.42 4.40 12.14
N THR A 225 -9.97 3.28 12.72
CA THR A 225 -10.81 2.23 13.30
C THR A 225 -11.48 2.67 14.59
N LEU A 226 -10.71 3.29 15.50
CA LEU A 226 -11.21 3.85 16.76
C LEU A 226 -12.18 5.01 16.54
N GLY A 227 -12.24 5.54 15.31
CA GLY A 227 -13.18 6.57 14.94
C GLY A 227 -12.92 7.90 15.62
N PHE A 228 -11.71 8.12 16.14
CA PHE A 228 -11.29 9.37 16.78
C PHE A 228 -11.53 10.53 15.82
N ALA A 229 -12.66 11.21 16.05
CA ALA A 229 -13.09 12.37 15.33
C ALA A 229 -12.78 13.58 16.20
N ARG A 230 -11.66 14.25 15.87
CA ARG A 230 -11.37 15.68 16.08
C ARG A 230 -11.63 16.34 17.45
N LYS A 231 -10.68 17.19 17.86
CA LYS A 231 -11.04 18.55 18.27
C LYS A 231 -11.48 19.35 17.04
#